data_AF-A0A2E4K0X4-F1
#
_entry.id   AF-A0A2E4K0X4-F1
#
_cell.length_a   1.000
_cell.length_b   1.000
_cell.length_c   1.000
_cell.angle_alpha   90.00
_cell.angle_beta   90.00
_cell.angle_gamma   90.00
#
_symmetry.space_group_name_H-M   'P 1'
#
loop_
_entity.id
_entity.type
_entity.pdbx_description
1 polymer ?
#
loop_
_entity_poly.entity_id
_entity_poly.type
_entity_poly.pdbx_seq_one_letter_code
_entity_poly.pdbx_strand_id
1 'polypeptide(L)'
;MHRFNRYTAFFLVLTLPTLSGHAQTPLPSLGDRISGTVSLDQEYEMGQQFLSQIRRSASTIPDALLNDYLENITYKLASRSQLQDHRLSFIIINSEELNAFAAPGGIIGVNTGLFLNAQTEAEFASVMAHEIAHVSQRHFARGVDEAQAGRVPQLASLLASVLIMATSQAEHGMAAITAAQGRAVDNQLRFSRSHEAEADRIGQDNMYYSGFDPEAMGTLFERLIALNRFGRRPPEFLLSHPLTESRVADARGRAVRYTPREYFNNLEYQTMRARVLGHYATDKEALIMEYRKKLDESTTEFTRDANRYGLAIGYWEDEKYAEATTILSPLLQKDPNRISYVVTQAEIYTAQNEPQQAINFLQRHLEINPNNHSLTMAYIDALQESRAYTEAAETMERHTQIRNNDHNLWFQLAETWGQAGNISKVHQARAEYFILLQDFRRAREQLRFALRIETGNGAAPAEEARLRQKIRDVEEIVREFNGD
;
A
#
# COMPACT_ATOMS: atom_id res chain seq x y z
N MET A 1 -64.21 33.71 -63.02
CA MET A 1 -63.62 32.82 -64.03
C MET A 1 -62.22 32.39 -63.55
N HIS A 2 -62.06 31.17 -63.04
CA HIS A 2 -60.96 30.24 -63.34
C HIS A 2 -60.87 29.10 -62.32
N ARG A 3 -61.28 27.93 -62.81
CA ARG A 3 -60.94 26.53 -62.50
C ARG A 3 -60.21 26.20 -61.18
N PHE A 4 -60.91 25.44 -60.34
CA PHE A 4 -60.36 24.45 -59.42
C PHE A 4 -59.73 23.27 -60.20
N ASN A 5 -58.52 22.84 -59.82
CA ASN A 5 -58.16 21.43 -59.97
C ASN A 5 -57.21 20.99 -58.86
N ARG A 6 -57.49 19.80 -58.32
CA ARG A 6 -56.88 19.17 -57.15
C ARG A 6 -55.52 18.55 -57.50
N TYR A 7 -54.52 18.71 -56.63
CA TYR A 7 -53.37 17.83 -56.59
C TYR A 7 -53.08 17.38 -55.15
N THR A 8 -53.12 16.06 -55.01
CA THR A 8 -52.78 15.23 -53.86
C THR A 8 -51.29 15.36 -53.55
N ALA A 9 -50.93 15.79 -52.33
CA ALA A 9 -49.53 15.83 -51.88
C ALA A 9 -49.16 14.49 -51.22
N PHE A 10 -48.19 13.78 -51.83
CA PHE A 10 -47.53 12.61 -51.27
C PHE A 10 -46.46 13.07 -50.27
N PHE A 11 -46.56 12.65 -49.00
CA PHE A 11 -45.51 12.87 -48.00
C PHE A 11 -44.39 11.85 -48.21
N LEU A 12 -43.21 12.32 -48.61
CA LEU A 12 -41.97 11.54 -48.63
C LEU A 12 -41.19 11.84 -47.34
N VAL A 13 -41.20 10.91 -46.39
CA VAL A 13 -40.37 10.99 -45.18
C VAL A 13 -38.96 10.54 -45.55
N LEU A 14 -38.01 11.47 -45.62
CA LEU A 14 -36.58 11.15 -45.69
C LEU A 14 -36.09 10.72 -44.31
N THR A 15 -35.73 9.46 -44.17
CA THR A 15 -34.98 8.94 -43.02
C THR A 15 -33.50 9.27 -43.19
N LEU A 16 -32.95 10.15 -42.32
CA LEU A 16 -31.52 10.39 -42.18
C LEU A 16 -30.87 9.23 -41.40
N PRO A 17 -29.74 8.66 -41.85
CA PRO A 17 -29.01 7.67 -41.06
C PRO A 17 -28.25 8.38 -39.94
N THR A 18 -28.44 7.91 -38.70
CA THR A 18 -27.62 8.32 -37.56
C THR A 18 -26.23 7.69 -37.70
N LEU A 19 -25.22 8.52 -37.96
CA LEU A 19 -23.81 8.11 -37.87
C LEU A 19 -23.46 7.87 -36.39
N SER A 20 -23.27 6.60 -36.03
CA SER A 20 -22.70 6.22 -34.74
C SER A 20 -21.28 6.76 -34.64
N GLY A 21 -21.08 7.75 -33.77
CA GLY A 21 -19.76 8.28 -33.43
C GLY A 21 -18.91 7.17 -32.83
N HIS A 22 -17.92 6.70 -33.59
CA HIS A 22 -16.81 5.93 -33.04
C HIS A 22 -16.03 6.88 -32.14
N ALA A 23 -16.00 6.60 -30.83
CA ALA A 23 -15.12 7.29 -29.90
C ALA A 23 -13.69 7.17 -30.43
N GLN A 24 -13.11 8.29 -30.86
CA GLN A 24 -11.71 8.36 -31.25
C GLN A 24 -10.88 8.03 -30.01
N THR A 25 -9.98 7.06 -30.15
CA THR A 25 -8.85 6.85 -29.25
C THR A 25 -8.19 8.22 -29.02
N PRO A 26 -8.03 8.69 -27.77
CA PRO A 26 -7.50 10.03 -27.53
C PRO A 26 -6.12 10.15 -28.18
N LEU A 27 -6.00 11.10 -29.11
CA LEU A 27 -4.76 11.36 -29.80
C LEU A 27 -3.69 11.77 -28.76
N PRO A 28 -2.45 11.25 -28.86
CA PRO A 28 -1.36 11.69 -28.00
C PRO A 28 -1.20 13.20 -28.09
N SER A 29 -1.17 13.86 -26.92
CA SER A 29 -0.92 15.29 -26.79
C SER A 29 0.37 15.66 -27.51
N LEU A 30 0.30 16.63 -28.44
CA LEU A 30 1.45 17.24 -29.11
C LEU A 30 2.24 18.11 -28.10
N GLY A 31 2.93 17.42 -27.20
CA GLY A 31 3.77 17.95 -26.13
C GLY A 31 4.60 16.86 -25.44
N ASP A 32 4.30 15.59 -25.71
CA ASP A 32 4.88 14.42 -25.02
C ASP A 32 6.31 14.05 -25.46
N ARG A 33 7.01 14.91 -26.20
CA ARG A 33 8.44 14.69 -26.55
C ARG A 33 9.40 15.09 -25.43
N ILE A 34 8.90 15.70 -24.36
CA ILE A 34 9.67 16.03 -23.14
C ILE A 34 9.44 14.98 -22.04
N SER A 35 8.30 14.26 -22.07
CA SER A 35 8.14 12.99 -21.34
C SER A 35 8.99 11.92 -22.02
N GLY A 36 9.67 11.09 -21.23
CA GLY A 36 10.59 10.06 -21.73
C GLY A 36 9.97 9.04 -22.70
N THR A 37 10.76 8.06 -23.13
CA THR A 37 10.39 7.06 -24.13
C THR A 37 9.23 6.13 -23.72
N VAL A 38 8.73 6.27 -22.48
CA VAL A 38 7.68 5.48 -21.83
C VAL A 38 6.55 6.41 -21.37
N SER A 39 5.29 6.08 -21.64
CA SER A 39 4.12 6.87 -21.17
C SER A 39 3.77 6.56 -19.71
N LEU A 40 2.99 7.44 -19.05
CA LEU A 40 2.52 7.20 -17.67
C LEU A 40 1.65 5.93 -17.55
N ASP A 41 0.83 5.63 -18.57
CA ASP A 41 0.02 4.41 -18.57
C ASP A 41 0.88 3.14 -18.72
N GLN A 42 1.93 3.19 -19.54
CA GLN A 42 2.90 2.10 -19.63
C GLN A 42 3.65 1.91 -18.30
N GLU A 43 4.04 3.00 -17.63
CA GLU A 43 4.61 2.92 -16.28
C GLU A 43 3.64 2.30 -15.28
N TYR A 44 2.36 2.66 -15.35
CA TYR A 44 1.32 2.11 -14.50
C TYR A 44 1.16 0.60 -14.69
N GLU A 45 1.02 0.14 -15.94
CA GLU A 45 0.91 -1.30 -16.26
C GLU A 45 2.13 -2.09 -15.78
N MET A 46 3.34 -1.57 -16.00
CA MET A 46 4.58 -2.18 -15.51
C MET A 46 4.62 -2.23 -13.97
N GLY A 47 4.17 -1.16 -13.31
CA GLY A 47 4.02 -1.10 -11.86
C GLY A 47 3.08 -2.17 -11.32
N GLN A 48 1.93 -2.37 -11.97
CA GLN A 48 0.96 -3.41 -11.57
C GLN A 48 1.53 -4.83 -11.76
N GLN A 49 2.30 -5.07 -12.82
CA GLN A 49 3.01 -6.35 -12.98
C GLN A 49 4.02 -6.58 -11.86
N PHE A 50 4.83 -5.57 -11.53
CA PHE A 50 5.78 -5.63 -10.42
C PHE A 50 5.09 -5.88 -9.08
N LEU A 51 4.03 -5.11 -8.78
CA LEU A 51 3.22 -5.26 -7.57
C LEU A 51 2.65 -6.68 -7.47
N SER A 52 2.15 -7.24 -8.57
CA SER A 52 1.64 -8.61 -8.60
C SER A 52 2.70 -9.67 -8.28
N GLN A 53 3.97 -9.41 -8.60
CA GLN A 53 5.09 -10.29 -8.23
C GLN A 53 5.39 -10.18 -6.74
N ILE A 54 5.48 -8.96 -6.20
CA ILE A 54 5.67 -8.75 -4.75
C ILE A 54 4.57 -9.44 -3.96
N ARG A 55 3.31 -9.24 -4.33
CA ARG A 55 2.14 -9.86 -3.67
C ARG A 55 2.20 -11.39 -3.64
N ARG A 56 2.91 -12.03 -4.59
CA ARG A 56 3.08 -13.49 -4.64
C ARG A 56 4.24 -14.01 -3.79
N SER A 57 5.28 -13.20 -3.55
CA SER A 57 6.54 -13.69 -2.99
C SER A 57 6.95 -13.04 -1.68
N ALA A 58 6.43 -11.87 -1.35
CA ALA A 58 6.76 -11.13 -0.14
C ALA A 58 5.80 -11.47 0.99
N SER A 59 6.35 -11.70 2.19
CA SER A 59 5.55 -11.71 3.41
C SER A 59 5.13 -10.28 3.74
N THR A 60 3.83 -10.05 3.89
CA THR A 60 3.27 -8.74 4.28
C THR A 60 2.76 -8.78 5.72
N ILE A 61 2.69 -7.63 6.39
CA ILE A 61 2.07 -7.53 7.71
C ILE A 61 0.56 -7.24 7.56
N PRO A 62 -0.33 -8.11 8.08
CA PRO A 62 -1.78 -7.94 7.94
C PRO A 62 -2.35 -7.01 9.03
N ASP A 63 -1.71 -5.87 9.27
CA ASP A 63 -2.16 -4.90 10.28
C ASP A 63 -2.83 -3.70 9.58
N ALA A 64 -4.15 -3.57 9.79
CA ALA A 64 -4.94 -2.54 9.13
C ALA A 64 -4.57 -1.12 9.59
N LEU A 65 -4.13 -0.94 10.84
CA LEU A 65 -3.68 0.36 11.36
C LEU A 65 -2.38 0.80 10.69
N LEU A 66 -1.42 -0.13 10.51
CA LEU A 66 -0.17 0.17 9.81
C LEU A 66 -0.41 0.52 8.34
N ASN A 67 -1.30 -0.22 7.66
CA ASN A 67 -1.66 0.05 6.27
C ASN A 67 -2.35 1.42 6.12
N ASP A 68 -3.34 1.73 6.96
CA ASP A 68 -4.01 3.04 6.97
C ASP A 68 -3.01 4.17 7.28
N TYR A 69 -2.09 3.96 8.22
CA TYR A 69 -1.06 4.95 8.54
C TYR A 69 -0.14 5.24 7.34
N LEU A 70 0.38 4.19 6.69
CA LEU A 70 1.23 4.33 5.51
C LEU A 70 0.50 5.05 4.37
N GLU A 71 -0.75 4.66 4.09
CA GLU A 71 -1.58 5.29 3.07
C GLU A 71 -1.78 6.78 3.35
N ASN A 72 -2.17 7.13 4.59
CA ASN A 72 -2.42 8.50 4.99
C ASN A 72 -1.18 9.40 4.92
N ILE A 73 -0.03 8.94 5.45
CA ILE A 73 1.19 9.75 5.42
C ILE A 73 1.70 9.93 4.00
N THR A 74 1.59 8.89 3.16
CA THR A 74 2.02 8.96 1.77
C THR A 74 1.15 9.92 0.97
N TYR A 75 -0.18 9.90 1.13
CA TYR A 75 -1.05 10.89 0.49
C TYR A 75 -0.83 12.32 1.00
N LYS A 76 -0.53 12.49 2.30
CA LYS A 76 -0.18 13.81 2.87
C LYS A 76 1.09 14.39 2.25
N LEU A 77 2.07 13.55 1.92
CA LEU A 77 3.29 13.94 1.21
C LEU A 77 3.03 14.15 -0.29
N ALA A 78 2.36 13.19 -0.94
CA ALA A 78 2.08 13.21 -2.37
C ALA A 78 1.26 14.44 -2.79
N SER A 79 0.26 14.83 -2.00
CA SER A 79 -0.58 16.02 -2.26
C SER A 79 0.18 17.36 -2.24
N ARG A 80 1.41 17.38 -1.72
CA ARG A 80 2.30 18.55 -1.72
C ARG A 80 3.54 18.35 -2.59
N SER A 81 3.59 17.24 -3.33
CA SER A 81 4.69 16.88 -4.21
C SER A 81 4.43 17.28 -5.66
N GLN A 82 5.40 17.01 -6.52
CA GLN A 82 5.30 17.22 -7.97
C GLN A 82 4.74 15.99 -8.71
N LEU A 83 4.16 15.03 -7.97
CA LEU A 83 3.59 13.81 -8.55
C LEU A 83 2.44 14.15 -9.52
N GLN A 84 2.50 13.59 -10.73
CA GLN A 84 1.47 13.83 -11.76
C GLN A 84 0.38 12.75 -11.71
N ASP A 85 0.77 11.49 -11.70
CA ASP A 85 -0.13 10.35 -11.58
C ASP A 85 -0.31 9.95 -10.11
N HIS A 86 -1.55 10.05 -9.63
CA HIS A 86 -1.91 9.80 -8.24
C HIS A 86 -2.48 8.40 -8.00
N ARG A 87 -2.41 7.50 -9.00
CA ARG A 87 -2.77 6.08 -8.85
C ARG A 87 -1.73 5.35 -8.01
N LEU A 88 -1.74 5.61 -6.70
CA LEU A 88 -0.78 5.02 -5.76
C LEU A 88 -1.22 3.63 -5.30
N SER A 89 -0.24 2.76 -5.07
CA SER A 89 -0.44 1.44 -4.45
C SER A 89 0.58 1.23 -3.35
N PHE A 90 0.13 0.71 -2.22
CA PHE A 90 0.94 0.61 -1.01
C PHE A 90 1.21 -0.86 -0.66
N ILE A 91 2.39 -1.12 -0.11
CA ILE A 91 2.72 -2.43 0.46
C ILE A 91 3.65 -2.29 1.66
N ILE A 92 3.34 -3.02 2.73
CA ILE A 92 4.23 -3.17 3.88
C ILE A 92 4.77 -4.59 3.90
N ILE A 93 6.09 -4.72 3.73
CA ILE A 93 6.80 -5.99 3.80
C ILE A 93 7.19 -6.24 5.25
N ASN A 94 6.88 -7.44 5.73
CA ASN A 94 7.20 -7.93 7.07
C ASN A 94 8.69 -8.35 7.09
N SER A 95 9.59 -7.38 7.34
CA SER A 95 11.03 -7.58 7.46
C SER A 95 11.65 -6.57 8.43
N GLU A 96 12.51 -7.02 9.34
CA GLU A 96 13.26 -6.16 10.28
C GLU A 96 14.29 -5.27 9.58
N GLU A 97 14.63 -5.57 8.33
CA GLU A 97 15.57 -4.78 7.53
C GLU A 97 15.00 -3.41 7.18
N LEU A 98 15.82 -2.37 7.38
CA LEU A 98 15.45 -1.01 7.01
C LEU A 98 15.46 -0.86 5.49
N ASN A 99 14.27 -0.77 4.90
CA ASN A 99 14.10 -0.55 3.49
C ASN A 99 12.80 0.20 3.16
N ALA A 100 12.81 0.89 2.03
CA ALA A 100 11.67 1.48 1.37
C ALA A 100 11.97 1.57 -0.12
N PHE A 101 10.95 1.57 -0.96
CA PHE A 101 11.13 1.69 -2.40
C PHE A 101 9.93 2.33 -3.08
N ALA A 102 10.23 3.06 -4.14
CA ALA A 102 9.30 3.48 -5.17
C ALA A 102 9.56 2.74 -6.48
N ALA A 103 8.49 2.26 -7.12
CA ALA A 103 8.54 1.69 -8.46
C ALA A 103 7.57 2.44 -9.41
N PRO A 104 7.75 2.31 -10.74
CA PRO A 104 6.86 2.93 -11.73
C PRO A 104 5.40 2.65 -11.45
N GLY A 105 4.52 3.55 -11.87
CA GLY A 105 3.08 3.36 -11.69
C GLY A 105 2.57 3.63 -10.27
N GLY A 106 3.32 4.39 -9.48
CA GLY A 106 2.88 4.82 -8.15
C GLY A 106 2.98 3.73 -7.07
N ILE A 107 3.80 2.70 -7.29
CA ILE A 107 4.01 1.65 -6.28
C ILE A 107 4.95 2.17 -5.21
N ILE A 108 4.48 2.19 -3.96
CA ILE A 108 5.24 2.61 -2.79
C ILE A 108 5.27 1.45 -1.79
N GLY A 109 6.46 1.00 -1.45
CA GLY A 109 6.68 -0.08 -0.50
C GLY A 109 7.58 0.33 0.65
N VAL A 110 7.31 -0.22 1.83
CA VAL A 110 8.17 -0.06 3.01
C VAL A 110 8.36 -1.41 3.69
N ASN A 111 9.53 -1.62 4.27
CA ASN A 111 9.72 -2.69 5.23
C ASN A 111 9.35 -2.18 6.62
N THR A 112 8.81 -3.06 7.46
CA THR A 112 8.55 -2.77 8.89
C THR A 112 9.81 -2.31 9.64
N GLY A 113 10.99 -2.74 9.20
CA GLY A 113 12.29 -2.26 9.70
C GLY A 113 12.47 -0.74 9.63
N LEU A 114 11.78 -0.03 8.74
CA LEU A 114 11.77 1.44 8.76
C LEU A 114 11.14 1.99 10.05
N PHE A 115 10.04 1.41 10.53
CA PHE A 115 9.43 1.80 11.81
C PHE A 115 10.34 1.49 13.01
N LEU A 116 11.11 0.41 12.96
CA LEU A 116 12.06 0.05 14.02
C LEU A 116 13.15 1.11 14.18
N ASN A 117 13.63 1.67 13.06
CA ASN A 117 14.81 2.53 13.01
C ASN A 117 14.52 4.04 12.99
N ALA A 118 13.39 4.47 12.42
CA ALA A 118 12.96 5.86 12.49
C ALA A 118 12.33 6.14 13.87
N GLN A 119 12.89 7.10 14.60
CA GLN A 119 12.48 7.44 15.96
C GLN A 119 11.31 8.43 16.00
N THR A 120 11.14 9.24 14.94
CA THR A 120 10.06 10.22 14.82
C THR A 120 9.30 10.05 13.50
N GLU A 121 8.08 10.58 13.45
CA GLU A 121 7.29 10.59 12.20
C GLU A 121 8.02 11.37 11.10
N ALA A 122 8.73 12.45 11.44
CA ALA A 122 9.46 13.24 10.46
C ALA A 122 10.62 12.46 9.82
N GLU A 123 11.32 11.61 10.58
CA GLU A 123 12.34 10.72 10.01
C GLU A 123 11.72 9.68 9.09
N PHE A 124 10.61 9.04 9.49
CA PHE A 124 9.87 8.12 8.62
C PHE A 124 9.40 8.84 7.33
N ALA A 125 8.80 10.02 7.49
CA ALA A 125 8.33 10.85 6.40
C ALA A 125 9.47 11.29 5.46
N SER A 126 10.70 11.39 5.95
CA SER A 126 11.85 11.75 5.11
C SER A 126 12.16 10.69 4.06
N VAL A 127 12.08 9.41 4.43
CA VAL A 127 12.22 8.29 3.49
C VAL A 127 11.07 8.28 2.51
N MET A 128 9.82 8.42 3.01
CA MET A 128 8.65 8.45 2.13
C MET A 128 8.69 9.62 1.14
N ALA A 129 9.11 10.80 1.59
CA ALA A 129 9.23 11.98 0.74
C ALA A 129 10.31 11.82 -0.33
N HIS A 130 11.41 11.12 0.01
CA HIS A 130 12.47 10.73 -0.91
C HIS A 130 11.96 9.76 -1.99
N GLU A 131 11.23 8.71 -1.59
CA GLU A 131 10.62 7.76 -2.53
C GLU A 131 9.60 8.44 -3.46
N ILE A 132 8.75 9.32 -2.92
CA ILE A 132 7.82 10.12 -3.74
C ILE A 132 8.57 11.05 -4.70
N ALA A 133 9.73 11.59 -4.30
CA ALA A 133 10.58 12.36 -5.19
C ALA A 133 11.09 11.49 -6.36
N HIS A 134 11.50 10.24 -6.12
CA HIS A 134 11.86 9.32 -7.21
C HIS A 134 10.72 9.08 -8.21
N VAL A 135 9.48 8.88 -7.72
CA VAL A 135 8.31 8.69 -8.60
C VAL A 135 7.98 9.98 -9.36
N SER A 136 7.85 11.10 -8.66
CA SER A 136 7.45 12.38 -9.27
C SER A 136 8.45 12.86 -10.32
N GLN A 137 9.74 12.61 -10.10
CA GLN A 137 10.80 12.95 -11.03
C GLN A 137 11.09 11.85 -12.08
N ARG A 138 10.28 10.79 -12.09
CA ARG A 138 10.36 9.67 -13.04
C ARG A 138 11.78 9.12 -13.17
N HIS A 139 12.52 9.01 -12.05
CA HIS A 139 13.93 8.59 -12.05
C HIS A 139 14.13 7.20 -12.66
N PHE A 140 13.14 6.30 -12.50
CA PHE A 140 13.20 4.98 -13.10
C PHE A 140 13.11 5.03 -14.64
N ALA A 141 12.14 5.78 -15.18
CA ALA A 141 12.00 5.94 -16.63
C ALA A 141 13.20 6.68 -17.25
N ARG A 142 13.69 7.73 -16.59
CA ARG A 142 14.91 8.43 -17.02
C ARG A 142 16.14 7.53 -17.01
N GLY A 143 16.30 6.70 -15.99
CA GLY A 143 17.41 5.74 -15.91
C GLY A 143 17.39 4.70 -17.04
N VAL A 144 16.20 4.26 -17.45
CA VAL A 144 16.02 3.33 -18.58
C VAL A 144 16.36 4.00 -19.91
N ASP A 145 15.93 5.26 -20.09
CA ASP A 145 16.24 6.05 -21.28
C ASP A 145 17.76 6.35 -21.39
N GLU A 146 18.40 6.69 -20.27
CA GLU A 146 19.85 6.98 -20.18
C GLU A 146 20.71 5.75 -20.48
N ALA A 147 20.24 4.55 -20.15
CA ALA A 147 20.95 3.31 -20.46
C ALA A 147 21.06 3.03 -21.97
N GLN A 148 20.39 3.82 -22.83
CA GLN A 148 20.34 3.68 -24.30
C GLN A 148 20.06 2.25 -24.78
N ALA A 149 19.35 1.49 -23.95
CA ALA A 149 19.26 0.05 -24.09
C ALA A 149 17.91 -0.32 -24.70
N GLY A 150 17.93 -1.25 -25.66
CA GLY A 150 16.77 -1.64 -26.46
C GLY A 150 15.53 -1.93 -25.59
N ARG A 151 14.39 -1.41 -26.08
CA ARG A 151 13.05 -1.43 -25.47
C ARG A 151 12.72 -2.71 -24.69
N VAL A 152 12.01 -2.54 -23.55
CA VAL A 152 11.18 -3.45 -22.72
C VAL A 152 11.88 -4.61 -21.95
N PRO A 153 12.49 -5.65 -22.54
CA PRO A 153 13.19 -6.73 -21.84
C PRO A 153 14.09 -6.38 -20.63
N GLN A 154 14.77 -5.23 -20.62
CA GLN A 154 15.63 -4.83 -19.48
C GLN A 154 14.85 -4.15 -18.33
N LEU A 155 13.68 -3.57 -18.60
CA LEU A 155 12.77 -3.07 -17.56
C LEU A 155 12.27 -4.23 -16.70
N ALA A 156 11.94 -5.38 -17.31
CA ALA A 156 11.54 -6.59 -16.59
C ALA A 156 12.67 -7.12 -15.69
N SER A 157 13.94 -7.07 -16.14
CA SER A 157 15.07 -7.45 -15.27
C SER A 157 15.29 -6.47 -14.12
N LEU A 158 15.06 -5.16 -14.34
CA LEU A 158 15.14 -4.15 -13.29
C LEU A 158 14.04 -4.35 -12.23
N LEU A 159 12.79 -4.58 -12.64
CA LEU A 159 11.70 -4.86 -11.71
C LEU A 159 11.93 -6.16 -10.91
N ALA A 160 12.42 -7.21 -11.57
CA ALA A 160 12.82 -8.45 -10.89
C ALA A 160 13.92 -8.21 -9.84
N SER A 161 14.80 -7.24 -10.08
CA SER A 161 15.88 -6.91 -9.15
C SER A 161 15.43 -6.06 -7.96
N VAL A 162 14.45 -5.15 -8.11
CA VAL A 162 13.80 -4.46 -6.97
C VAL A 162 13.09 -5.47 -6.07
N LEU A 163 12.46 -6.51 -6.65
CA LEU A 163 11.80 -7.58 -5.88
C LEU A 163 12.76 -8.31 -4.94
N ILE A 164 13.98 -8.59 -5.40
CA ILE A 164 15.02 -9.26 -4.60
C ILE A 164 15.42 -8.38 -3.41
N MET A 165 15.61 -7.07 -3.62
CA MET A 165 15.95 -6.13 -2.54
C MET A 165 14.79 -5.92 -1.57
N ALA A 166 13.56 -5.82 -2.07
CA ALA A 166 12.38 -5.58 -1.24
C ALA A 166 12.09 -6.75 -0.28
N THR A 167 12.36 -7.99 -0.70
CA THR A 167 11.99 -9.19 0.06
C THR A 167 13.08 -9.71 1.00
N SER A 168 14.26 -9.07 1.06
CA SER A 168 15.43 -9.53 1.83
C SER A 168 15.88 -10.98 1.57
N GLN A 169 15.37 -11.62 0.51
CA GLN A 169 15.76 -12.98 0.06
C GLN A 169 17.07 -12.97 -0.75
N ALA A 170 17.93 -11.98 -0.51
CA ALA A 170 19.19 -11.78 -1.22
C ALA A 170 20.11 -13.03 -1.15
N GLU A 171 20.01 -13.84 -0.09
CA GLU A 171 20.81 -15.07 0.06
C GLU A 171 20.39 -16.22 -0.88
N HIS A 172 19.21 -16.16 -1.52
CA HIS A 172 18.75 -17.23 -2.43
C HIS A 172 18.65 -16.79 -3.90
N GLY A 173 18.51 -15.50 -4.19
CA GLY A 173 18.49 -14.97 -5.56
C GLY A 173 19.88 -14.86 -6.21
N MET A 174 20.93 -14.62 -5.43
CA MET A 174 22.27 -14.35 -5.95
C MET A 174 23.13 -15.59 -6.21
N ALA A 175 22.72 -16.78 -5.75
CA ALA A 175 23.50 -18.01 -5.88
C ALA A 175 23.61 -18.52 -7.34
N ALA A 176 22.74 -18.06 -8.25
CA ALA A 176 22.72 -18.46 -9.65
C ALA A 176 23.46 -17.51 -10.60
N ILE A 177 23.96 -16.36 -10.11
CA ILE A 177 24.55 -15.30 -10.93
C ILE A 177 26.06 -15.25 -10.72
N THR A 178 26.85 -15.33 -11.80
CA THR A 178 28.32 -15.20 -11.69
C THR A 178 28.71 -13.86 -11.05
N ALA A 179 29.80 -13.81 -10.28
CA ALA A 179 30.23 -12.59 -9.56
C ALA A 179 30.47 -11.35 -10.48
N ALA A 180 30.65 -11.55 -11.79
CA ALA A 180 30.72 -10.46 -12.77
C ALA A 180 29.32 -9.97 -13.18
N GLN A 181 28.37 -10.88 -13.44
CA GLN A 181 26.98 -10.54 -13.74
C GLN A 181 26.27 -9.94 -12.51
N GLY A 182 26.58 -10.42 -11.30
CA GLY A 182 26.01 -9.89 -10.07
C GLY A 182 26.41 -8.44 -9.80
N ARG A 183 27.66 -8.06 -10.13
CA ARG A 183 28.12 -6.66 -10.06
C ARG A 183 27.52 -5.76 -11.13
N ALA A 184 27.23 -6.29 -12.32
CA ALA A 184 26.53 -5.53 -13.35
C ALA A 184 25.08 -5.23 -12.94
N VAL A 185 24.39 -6.20 -12.35
CA VAL A 185 23.04 -6.05 -11.80
C VAL A 185 23.04 -5.07 -10.61
N ASP A 186 23.96 -5.20 -9.65
CA ASP A 186 24.08 -4.27 -8.51
C ASP A 186 24.31 -2.81 -8.95
N ASN A 187 25.11 -2.59 -10.00
CA ASN A 187 25.32 -1.25 -10.53
C ASN A 187 24.11 -0.70 -11.29
N GLN A 188 23.29 -1.56 -11.89
CA GLN A 188 22.04 -1.16 -12.54
C GLN A 188 20.91 -0.85 -11.54
N LEU A 189 21.00 -1.41 -10.33
CA LEU A 189 20.03 -1.25 -9.25
C LEU A 189 20.14 0.08 -8.49
N ARG A 190 21.31 0.72 -8.56
CA ARG A 190 21.61 1.96 -7.84
C ARG A 190 21.11 3.16 -8.63
N PHE A 191 20.37 4.04 -7.96
CA PHE A 191 20.13 5.36 -8.53
C PHE A 191 21.46 6.11 -8.69
N SER A 192 21.52 6.92 -9.76
CA SER A 192 22.68 7.77 -10.00
C SER A 192 22.84 8.79 -8.87
N ARG A 193 24.07 9.26 -8.64
CA ARG A 193 24.33 10.29 -7.60
C ARG A 193 23.53 11.57 -7.85
N SER A 194 23.24 11.91 -9.10
CA SER A 194 22.40 13.06 -9.45
C SER A 194 20.92 12.81 -9.12
N HIS A 195 20.39 11.62 -9.38
CA HIS A 195 19.02 11.26 -9.00
C HIS A 195 18.84 11.28 -7.48
N GLU A 196 19.79 10.75 -6.72
CA GLU A 196 19.77 10.80 -5.26
C GLU A 196 19.80 12.24 -4.72
N ALA A 197 20.68 13.09 -5.26
CA ALA A 197 20.74 14.49 -4.85
C ALA A 197 19.48 15.28 -5.26
N GLU A 198 18.86 14.95 -6.40
CA GLU A 198 17.58 15.54 -6.81
C GLU A 198 16.44 15.10 -5.89
N ALA A 199 16.38 13.80 -5.56
CA ALA A 199 15.39 13.21 -4.67
C ALA A 199 15.49 13.76 -3.24
N ASP A 200 16.70 13.91 -2.68
CA ASP A 200 16.91 14.52 -1.36
C ASP A 200 16.33 15.94 -1.31
N ARG A 201 16.63 16.73 -2.35
CA ARG A 201 16.23 18.15 -2.42
C ARG A 201 14.72 18.31 -2.50
N ILE A 202 14.10 17.58 -3.41
CA ILE A 202 12.65 17.62 -3.63
C ILE A 202 11.93 16.95 -2.45
N GLY A 203 12.51 15.90 -1.86
CA GLY A 203 12.02 15.26 -0.66
C GLY A 203 11.94 16.24 0.51
N GLN A 204 12.99 17.01 0.79
CA GLN A 204 12.95 18.05 1.83
C GLN A 204 11.92 19.14 1.56
N ASP A 205 11.73 19.54 0.28
CA ASP A 205 10.67 20.49 -0.09
C ASP A 205 9.29 19.89 0.20
N ASN A 206 9.04 18.63 -0.21
CA ASN A 206 7.79 17.91 0.07
C ASN A 206 7.53 17.82 1.58
N MET A 207 8.55 17.49 2.38
CA MET A 207 8.45 17.45 3.84
C MET A 207 8.01 18.81 4.40
N TYR A 208 8.71 19.89 4.00
CA TYR A 208 8.42 21.24 4.47
C TYR A 208 6.99 21.67 4.15
N TYR A 209 6.52 21.43 2.93
CA TYR A 209 5.17 21.80 2.50
C TYR A 209 4.07 20.92 3.11
N SER A 210 4.40 19.68 3.50
CA SER A 210 3.49 18.80 4.23
C SER A 210 3.53 18.99 5.76
N GLY A 211 4.36 19.91 6.25
CA GLY A 211 4.45 20.26 7.68
C GLY A 211 5.33 19.32 8.51
N PHE A 212 6.23 18.57 7.86
CA PHE A 212 7.26 17.79 8.53
C PHE A 212 8.56 18.57 8.62
N ASP A 213 9.40 18.20 9.59
CA ASP A 213 10.71 18.82 9.82
C ASP A 213 11.72 18.39 8.74
N PRO A 214 12.18 19.28 7.85
CA PRO A 214 13.15 18.94 6.81
C PRO A 214 14.53 18.58 7.37
N GLU A 215 14.85 18.94 8.62
CA GLU A 215 16.09 18.54 9.29
C GLU A 215 16.12 17.03 9.58
N ALA A 216 14.95 16.40 9.75
CA ALA A 216 14.84 14.99 10.08
C ALA A 216 15.45 14.05 9.01
N MET A 217 15.52 14.48 7.74
CA MET A 217 16.23 13.74 6.70
C MET A 217 17.73 13.64 7.02
N GLY A 218 18.37 14.75 7.42
CA GLY A 218 19.77 14.77 7.81
C GLY A 218 20.03 13.92 9.05
N THR A 219 19.13 14.00 10.05
CA THR A 219 19.19 13.18 11.28
C THR A 219 19.10 11.68 10.98
N LEU A 220 18.19 11.27 10.10
CA LEU A 220 18.08 9.87 9.70
C LEU A 220 19.33 9.40 8.94
N PHE A 221 19.85 10.21 8.01
CA PHE A 221 21.06 9.87 7.26
C PHE A 221 22.27 9.64 8.18
N GLU A 222 22.47 10.45 9.20
CA GLU A 222 23.53 10.20 10.18
C GLU A 222 23.35 8.87 10.92
N ARG A 223 22.11 8.55 11.29
CA ARG A 223 21.81 7.26 11.91
C ARG A 223 22.10 6.10 10.96
N LEU A 224 21.76 6.22 9.68
CA LEU A 224 22.08 5.22 8.66
C LEU A 224 23.60 5.03 8.52
N ILE A 225 24.39 6.12 8.51
CA ILE A 225 25.86 6.03 8.49
C ILE A 225 26.39 5.34 9.75
N ALA A 226 25.83 5.66 10.92
CA ALA A 226 26.22 5.01 12.17
C ALA A 226 25.90 3.51 12.16
N LEU A 227 24.70 3.12 11.73
CA LEU A 227 24.30 1.72 11.57
C LEU A 227 25.23 0.98 10.60
N ASN A 228 25.57 1.60 9.46
CA ASN A 228 26.47 1.00 8.48
C ASN A 228 27.91 0.83 9.01
N ARG A 229 28.39 1.73 9.88
CA ARG A 229 29.74 1.66 10.45
C ARG A 229 29.90 0.48 11.42
N PHE A 230 28.85 0.15 12.17
CA PHE A 230 28.89 -0.88 13.21
C PHE A 230 28.17 -2.18 12.79
N GLY A 231 27.45 -2.16 11.68
CA GLY A 231 26.78 -3.31 11.08
C GLY A 231 27.72 -4.22 10.30
N ARG A 232 27.42 -5.53 10.28
CA ARG A 232 28.15 -6.51 9.45
C ARG A 232 27.80 -6.41 7.97
N ARG A 233 26.62 -5.86 7.66
CA ARG A 233 26.09 -5.62 6.31
C ARG A 233 25.44 -4.23 6.29
N PRO A 234 25.57 -3.46 5.20
CA PRO A 234 24.86 -2.20 5.06
C PRO A 234 23.33 -2.44 5.08
N PRO A 235 22.53 -1.52 5.65
CA PRO A 235 21.08 -1.56 5.50
C PRO A 235 20.67 -1.70 4.02
N GLU A 236 19.62 -2.47 3.73
CA GLU A 236 19.19 -2.73 2.35
C GLU A 236 18.86 -1.45 1.58
N PHE A 237 18.27 -0.45 2.26
CA PHE A 237 18.03 0.88 1.69
C PHE A 237 19.30 1.50 1.07
N LEU A 238 20.48 1.30 1.68
CA LEU A 238 21.74 1.86 1.18
C LEU A 238 22.31 1.13 -0.04
N LEU A 239 21.77 -0.05 -0.38
CA LEU A 239 22.15 -0.79 -1.57
C LEU A 239 21.59 -0.10 -2.82
N SER A 240 20.32 0.33 -2.80
CA SER A 240 19.68 1.09 -3.88
C SER A 240 19.90 2.60 -3.78
N HIS A 241 20.06 3.14 -2.57
CA HIS A 241 20.25 4.57 -2.28
C HIS A 241 21.61 4.84 -1.59
N PRO A 242 22.73 4.88 -2.33
CA PRO A 242 24.05 5.06 -1.74
C PRO A 242 24.15 6.39 -1.00
N LEU A 243 24.36 6.32 0.32
CA LEU A 243 24.52 7.50 1.17
C LEU A 243 25.99 7.90 1.28
N THR A 244 26.27 9.19 1.14
CA THR A 244 27.63 9.75 1.26
C THR A 244 27.64 10.91 2.25
N GLU A 245 28.80 11.22 2.84
CA GLU A 245 28.96 12.39 3.71
C GLU A 245 28.53 13.70 3.02
N SER A 246 28.72 13.79 1.70
CA SER A 246 28.29 14.96 0.91
C SER A 246 26.77 15.14 0.88
N ARG A 247 26.00 14.04 0.83
CA ARG A 247 24.53 14.09 0.89
C ARG A 247 24.05 14.50 2.27
N VAL A 248 24.69 14.01 3.34
CA VAL A 248 24.38 14.45 4.71
C VAL A 248 24.63 15.94 4.89
N ALA A 249 25.76 16.44 4.37
CA ALA A 249 26.09 17.85 4.39
C ALA A 249 25.11 18.70 3.57
N ASP A 250 24.69 18.25 2.38
CA ASP A 250 23.69 18.96 1.55
C ASP A 250 22.33 19.00 2.25
N ALA A 251 21.84 17.87 2.78
CA ALA A 251 20.57 17.78 3.50
C ALA A 251 20.54 18.75 4.70
N ARG A 252 21.60 18.77 5.52
CA ARG A 252 21.73 19.73 6.62
C ARG A 252 21.82 21.18 6.16
N GLY A 253 22.68 21.45 5.17
CA GLY A 253 22.88 22.79 4.64
C GLY A 253 21.63 23.37 3.99
N ARG A 254 20.75 22.51 3.47
CA ARG A 254 19.43 22.88 2.94
C ARG A 254 18.40 23.10 4.03
N ALA A 255 18.38 22.28 5.09
CA ALA A 255 17.43 22.42 6.18
C ALA A 255 17.42 23.85 6.77
N VAL A 256 18.59 24.49 6.86
CA VAL A 256 18.76 25.88 7.34
C VAL A 256 18.05 26.93 6.46
N ARG A 257 17.73 26.61 5.21
CA ARG A 257 17.10 27.55 4.26
C ARG A 257 15.59 27.64 4.42
N TYR A 258 14.96 26.67 5.07
CA TYR A 258 13.53 26.69 5.31
C TYR A 258 13.21 27.65 6.45
N THR A 259 12.08 28.36 6.33
CA THR A 259 11.60 29.20 7.44
C THR A 259 11.36 28.33 8.67
N PRO A 260 11.96 28.63 9.83
CA PRO A 260 11.77 27.86 11.04
C PRO A 260 10.29 27.71 11.41
N ARG A 261 9.89 26.50 11.82
CA ARG A 261 8.55 26.18 12.32
C ARG A 261 8.68 25.33 13.58
N GLU A 262 7.65 25.34 14.40
CA GLU A 262 7.52 24.36 15.48
C GLU A 262 7.00 23.04 14.90
N TYR A 263 7.74 21.97 15.18
CA TYR A 263 7.37 20.61 14.79
C TYR A 263 7.05 19.81 16.05
N PHE A 264 6.01 19.00 15.97
CA PHE A 264 5.52 18.21 17.09
C PHE A 264 5.64 16.72 16.79
N ASN A 265 5.98 15.94 17.80
CA ASN A 265 5.95 14.49 17.69
C ASN A 265 4.51 13.99 17.53
N ASN A 266 4.33 12.98 16.69
CA ASN A 266 3.03 12.39 16.42
C ASN A 266 2.81 11.12 17.22
N LEU A 267 1.70 11.07 17.95
CA LEU A 267 1.34 9.95 18.81
C LEU A 267 0.95 8.72 18.00
N GLU A 268 0.24 8.90 16.87
CA GLU A 268 -0.14 7.79 15.97
C GLU A 268 1.10 7.07 15.44
N TYR A 269 2.16 7.82 15.08
CA TYR A 269 3.42 7.20 14.66
C TYR A 269 4.04 6.34 15.78
N GLN A 270 4.05 6.83 17.02
CA GLN A 270 4.59 6.05 18.14
C GLN A 270 3.73 4.82 18.45
N THR A 271 2.41 4.92 18.27
CA THR A 271 1.49 3.79 18.36
C THR A 271 1.79 2.74 17.27
N MET A 272 1.95 3.14 16.01
CA MET A 272 2.34 2.23 14.92
C MET A 272 3.70 1.59 15.19
N ARG A 273 4.68 2.39 15.60
CA ARG A 273 6.01 1.92 15.95
C ARG A 273 6.00 0.93 17.11
N ALA A 274 5.17 1.15 18.13
CA ALA A 274 5.00 0.24 19.24
C ALA A 274 4.43 -1.11 18.81
N ARG A 275 3.46 -1.14 17.89
CA ARG A 275 2.92 -2.38 17.30
C ARG A 275 4.02 -3.17 16.57
N VAL A 276 4.83 -2.50 15.75
CA VAL A 276 5.96 -3.15 15.05
C VAL A 276 7.02 -3.66 16.04
N LEU A 277 7.35 -2.89 17.08
CA LEU A 277 8.28 -3.32 18.14
C LEU A 277 7.74 -4.53 18.91
N GLY A 278 6.43 -4.56 19.19
CA GLY A 278 5.75 -5.69 19.81
C GLY A 278 5.88 -6.95 18.97
N HIS A 279 5.48 -6.86 17.70
CA HIS A 279 5.52 -7.96 16.72
C HIS A 279 6.89 -8.65 16.63
N TYR A 280 8.00 -7.88 16.62
CA TYR A 280 9.36 -8.44 16.54
C TYR A 280 10.03 -8.74 17.88
N ALA A 281 9.42 -8.40 19.01
CA ALA A 281 10.04 -8.65 20.30
C ALA A 281 10.19 -10.17 20.56
N THR A 282 11.44 -10.64 20.64
CA THR A 282 11.74 -12.04 20.98
C THR A 282 11.60 -12.30 22.48
N ASP A 283 11.90 -11.30 23.31
CA ASP A 283 11.75 -11.33 24.76
C ASP A 283 10.67 -10.31 25.16
N LYS A 284 9.44 -10.80 25.29
CA LYS A 284 8.26 -9.97 25.59
C LYS A 284 8.32 -9.39 27.00
N GLU A 285 8.86 -10.13 27.97
CA GLU A 285 9.06 -9.63 29.34
C GLU A 285 10.09 -8.49 29.38
N ALA A 286 11.18 -8.60 28.62
CA ALA A 286 12.14 -7.50 28.47
C ALA A 286 11.50 -6.25 27.85
N LEU A 287 10.66 -6.42 26.83
CA LEU A 287 9.89 -5.33 26.23
C LEU A 287 8.96 -4.65 27.25
N ILE A 288 8.23 -5.43 28.04
CA ILE A 288 7.35 -4.94 29.11
C ILE A 288 8.15 -4.16 30.16
N MET A 289 9.28 -4.70 30.61
CA MET A 289 10.16 -4.01 31.57
C MET A 289 10.69 -2.69 31.01
N GLU A 290 11.10 -2.67 29.75
CA GLU A 290 11.58 -1.45 29.08
C GLU A 290 10.50 -0.38 29.01
N TYR A 291 9.29 -0.71 28.54
CA TYR A 291 8.20 0.26 28.46
C TYR A 291 7.70 0.71 29.81
N ARG A 292 7.69 -0.18 30.83
CA ARG A 292 7.38 0.21 32.21
C ARG A 292 8.37 1.26 32.72
N LYS A 293 9.66 1.03 32.53
CA LYS A 293 10.71 2.00 32.87
C LYS A 293 10.51 3.33 32.13
N LYS A 294 10.30 3.30 30.82
CA LYS A 294 10.06 4.51 30.01
C LYS A 294 8.80 5.26 30.46
N LEU A 295 7.75 4.55 30.86
CA LEU A 295 6.52 5.14 31.38
C LEU A 295 6.79 5.85 32.72
N ASP A 296 7.55 5.23 33.62
CA ASP A 296 7.93 5.83 34.91
C ASP A 296 8.83 7.06 34.72
N GLU A 297 9.71 7.04 33.71
CA GLU A 297 10.60 8.15 33.35
C GLU A 297 9.92 9.25 32.51
N SER A 298 8.64 9.09 32.15
CA SER A 298 7.93 10.00 31.24
C SER A 298 7.66 11.36 31.88
N THR A 299 8.33 12.39 31.37
CA THR A 299 8.22 13.78 31.85
C THR A 299 7.07 14.55 31.19
N THR A 300 6.67 14.18 29.97
CA THR A 300 5.60 14.85 29.22
C THR A 300 4.37 13.96 29.07
N GLU A 301 3.23 14.58 28.79
CA GLU A 301 2.00 13.86 28.45
C GLU A 301 2.16 12.99 27.21
N PHE A 302 2.78 13.53 26.16
CA PHE A 302 3.10 12.79 24.94
C PHE A 302 3.90 11.51 25.23
N THR A 303 5.01 11.63 25.97
CA THR A 303 5.86 10.46 26.30
C THR A 303 5.11 9.45 27.15
N ARG A 304 4.27 9.93 28.08
CA ARG A 304 3.49 9.06 28.96
C ARG A 304 2.47 8.25 28.17
N ASP A 305 1.77 8.87 27.23
CA ASP A 305 0.76 8.20 26.43
C ASP A 305 1.38 7.21 25.45
N ALA A 306 2.45 7.61 24.76
CA ALA A 306 3.18 6.75 23.83
C ALA A 306 3.75 5.52 24.55
N ASN A 307 4.40 5.71 25.71
CA ASN A 307 4.99 4.61 26.47
C ASN A 307 3.93 3.72 27.14
N ARG A 308 2.79 4.30 27.56
CA ARG A 308 1.65 3.52 28.08
C ARG A 308 1.04 2.64 27.00
N TYR A 309 0.88 3.17 25.78
CA TYR A 309 0.42 2.38 24.65
C TYR A 309 1.41 1.25 24.33
N GLY A 310 2.71 1.55 24.26
CA GLY A 310 3.74 0.54 24.06
C GLY A 310 3.78 -0.54 25.14
N LEU A 311 3.53 -0.18 26.40
CA LEU A 311 3.38 -1.14 27.50
C LEU A 311 2.15 -2.04 27.32
N ALA A 312 1.01 -1.48 26.87
CA ALA A 312 -0.18 -2.28 26.58
C ALA A 312 0.07 -3.29 25.45
N ILE A 313 0.78 -2.88 24.38
CA ILE A 313 1.21 -3.78 23.31
C ILE A 313 2.14 -4.87 23.86
N GLY A 314 3.11 -4.52 24.71
CA GLY A 314 3.99 -5.51 25.33
C GLY A 314 3.22 -6.58 26.11
N TYR A 315 2.20 -6.19 26.88
CA TYR A 315 1.33 -7.13 27.58
C TYR A 315 0.45 -7.96 26.64
N TRP A 316 -0.07 -7.34 25.57
CA TRP A 316 -0.90 -8.03 24.59
C TRP A 316 -0.11 -9.12 23.85
N GLU A 317 1.10 -8.78 23.40
CA GLU A 317 2.04 -9.69 22.74
C GLU A 317 2.53 -10.84 23.64
N ASP A 318 2.47 -10.65 24.96
CA ASP A 318 2.78 -11.66 25.98
C ASP A 318 1.52 -12.42 26.45
N GLU A 319 0.40 -12.28 25.72
CA GLU A 319 -0.91 -12.91 25.98
C GLU A 319 -1.55 -12.54 27.34
N LYS A 320 -1.04 -11.50 28.01
CA LYS A 320 -1.55 -10.95 29.27
C LYS A 320 -2.65 -9.90 29.00
N TYR A 321 -3.76 -10.38 28.43
CA TYR A 321 -4.84 -9.53 27.89
C TYR A 321 -5.53 -8.64 28.95
N ALA A 322 -5.67 -9.13 30.18
CA ALA A 322 -6.27 -8.36 31.28
C ALA A 322 -5.39 -7.17 31.69
N GLU A 323 -4.08 -7.39 31.79
CA GLU A 323 -3.08 -6.35 32.04
C GLU A 323 -3.02 -5.37 30.87
N ALA A 324 -3.01 -5.86 29.62
CA ALA A 324 -3.02 -5.02 28.43
C ALA A 324 -4.24 -4.06 28.43
N THR A 325 -5.44 -4.58 28.67
CA THR A 325 -6.68 -3.80 28.80
C THR A 325 -6.58 -2.77 29.94
N THR A 326 -6.04 -3.18 31.10
CA THR A 326 -5.87 -2.29 32.26
C THR A 326 -4.93 -1.12 31.95
N ILE A 327 -3.81 -1.39 31.26
CA ILE A 327 -2.84 -0.38 30.87
C ILE A 327 -3.38 0.56 29.79
N LEU A 328 -4.16 0.04 28.83
CA LEU A 328 -4.77 0.80 27.74
C LEU A 328 -5.96 1.67 28.20
N SER A 329 -6.70 1.22 29.22
CA SER A 329 -7.94 1.87 29.69
C SER A 329 -7.83 3.39 29.94
N PRO A 330 -6.77 3.93 30.58
CA PRO A 330 -6.62 5.37 30.76
C PRO A 330 -6.47 6.15 29.45
N LEU A 331 -5.89 5.54 28.41
CA LEU A 331 -5.78 6.16 27.09
C LEU A 331 -7.15 6.25 26.40
N LEU A 332 -7.95 5.19 26.48
CA LEU A 332 -9.32 5.17 25.98
C LEU A 332 -10.24 6.12 26.76
N GLN A 333 -10.07 6.26 28.07
CA GLN A 333 -10.86 7.22 28.84
C GLN A 333 -10.54 8.66 28.44
N LYS A 334 -9.26 8.94 28.13
CA LYS A 334 -8.81 10.25 27.70
C LYS A 334 -9.25 10.58 26.27
N ASP A 335 -9.11 9.64 25.34
CA ASP A 335 -9.46 9.80 23.93
C ASP A 335 -10.28 8.60 23.42
N PRO A 336 -11.59 8.55 23.75
CA PRO A 336 -12.41 7.36 23.53
C PRO A 336 -12.70 7.05 22.06
N ASN A 337 -12.45 8.00 21.16
CA ASN A 337 -12.71 7.83 19.74
C ASN A 337 -11.44 7.71 18.90
N ARG A 338 -10.25 7.64 19.53
CA ARG A 338 -9.01 7.39 18.81
C ARG A 338 -9.02 5.97 18.25
N ILE A 339 -9.05 5.89 16.92
CA ILE A 339 -9.21 4.63 16.17
C ILE A 339 -8.15 3.60 16.58
N SER A 340 -6.88 4.00 16.70
CA SER A 340 -5.82 3.07 17.09
C SER A 340 -6.03 2.46 18.47
N TYR A 341 -6.56 3.21 19.45
CA TYR A 341 -6.87 2.67 20.78
C TYR A 341 -8.08 1.75 20.76
N VAL A 342 -9.13 2.15 20.04
CA VAL A 342 -10.36 1.36 19.89
C VAL A 342 -10.06 0.03 19.21
N VAL A 343 -9.33 0.05 18.09
CA VAL A 343 -8.94 -1.16 17.36
C VAL A 343 -8.10 -2.07 18.26
N THR A 344 -7.06 -1.53 18.92
CA THR A 344 -6.22 -2.33 19.82
C THR A 344 -7.03 -2.99 20.94
N GLN A 345 -7.99 -2.27 21.54
CA GLN A 345 -8.84 -2.84 22.59
C GLN A 345 -9.76 -3.95 22.07
N ALA A 346 -10.30 -3.78 20.86
CA ALA A 346 -11.13 -4.81 20.24
C ALA A 346 -10.32 -6.04 19.85
N GLU A 347 -9.10 -5.86 19.33
CA GLU A 347 -8.16 -6.95 19.05
C GLU A 347 -7.82 -7.72 20.34
N ILE A 348 -7.59 -7.04 21.46
CA ILE A 348 -7.39 -7.67 22.77
C ILE A 348 -8.62 -8.49 23.19
N TYR A 349 -9.84 -7.97 23.05
CA TYR A 349 -11.07 -8.72 23.36
C TYR A 349 -11.22 -9.97 22.47
N THR A 350 -10.96 -9.85 21.18
CA THR A 350 -10.99 -10.98 20.24
C THR A 350 -9.95 -12.03 20.64
N ALA A 351 -8.72 -11.62 20.93
CA ALA A 351 -7.63 -12.53 21.35
C ALA A 351 -7.89 -13.20 22.71
N GLN A 352 -8.62 -12.53 23.61
CA GLN A 352 -9.06 -13.10 24.90
C GLN A 352 -10.24 -14.09 24.75
N ASN A 353 -10.64 -14.45 23.53
CA ASN A 353 -11.81 -15.29 23.26
C ASN A 353 -13.13 -14.67 23.76
N GLU A 354 -13.24 -13.34 23.69
CA GLU A 354 -14.44 -12.55 23.97
C GLU A 354 -14.93 -11.79 22.71
N PRO A 355 -15.09 -12.44 21.55
CA PRO A 355 -15.38 -11.75 20.29
C PRO A 355 -16.72 -11.00 20.29
N GLN A 356 -17.72 -11.46 21.06
CA GLN A 356 -18.99 -10.73 21.18
C GLN A 356 -18.82 -9.36 21.86
N GLN A 357 -17.88 -9.26 22.81
CA GLN A 357 -17.56 -8.00 23.45
C GLN A 357 -16.86 -7.06 22.47
N ALA A 358 -15.92 -7.58 21.66
CA ALA A 358 -15.29 -6.83 20.58
C ALA A 358 -16.31 -6.31 19.56
N ILE A 359 -17.24 -7.16 19.11
CA ILE A 359 -18.33 -6.79 18.18
C ILE A 359 -19.17 -5.64 18.75
N ASN A 360 -19.70 -5.79 19.96
CA ASN A 360 -20.55 -4.77 20.59
C ASN A 360 -19.77 -3.46 20.80
N PHE A 361 -18.50 -3.55 21.16
CA PHE A 361 -17.62 -2.39 21.33
C PHE A 361 -17.39 -1.65 20.01
N LEU A 362 -17.06 -2.37 18.93
CA LEU A 362 -16.76 -1.80 17.62
C LEU A 362 -17.98 -1.21 16.90
N GLN A 363 -19.17 -1.79 17.07
CA GLN A 363 -20.40 -1.32 16.42
C GLN A 363 -20.63 0.18 16.65
N ARG A 364 -20.52 0.64 17.90
CA ARG A 364 -20.67 2.06 18.25
C ARG A 364 -19.64 2.95 17.53
N HIS A 365 -18.41 2.48 17.38
CA HIS A 365 -17.35 3.27 16.73
C HIS A 365 -17.49 3.31 15.22
N LEU A 366 -18.02 2.24 14.61
CA LEU A 366 -18.38 2.17 13.20
C LEU A 366 -19.60 3.04 12.84
N GLU A 367 -20.54 3.22 13.77
CA GLU A 367 -21.64 4.19 13.60
C GLU A 367 -21.13 5.64 13.49
N ILE A 368 -20.05 5.98 14.22
CA ILE A 368 -19.42 7.30 14.20
C ILE A 368 -18.49 7.46 12.99
N ASN A 369 -17.74 6.41 12.65
CA ASN A 369 -16.75 6.39 11.58
C ASN A 369 -17.09 5.29 10.55
N PRO A 370 -18.19 5.46 9.78
CA PRO A 370 -18.59 4.46 8.81
C PRO A 370 -17.49 4.27 7.76
N ASN A 371 -17.28 3.02 7.35
CA ASN A 371 -16.28 2.61 6.36
C ASN A 371 -14.81 2.86 6.74
N ASN A 372 -14.49 3.19 7.99
CA ASN A 372 -13.09 3.22 8.41
C ASN A 372 -12.47 1.83 8.29
N HIS A 373 -11.36 1.72 7.56
CA HIS A 373 -10.75 0.43 7.22
C HIS A 373 -10.29 -0.33 8.46
N SER A 374 -9.47 0.29 9.32
CA SER A 374 -8.99 -0.35 10.56
C SER A 374 -10.11 -0.85 11.48
N LEU A 375 -11.15 -0.03 11.73
CA LEU A 375 -12.30 -0.46 12.54
C LEU A 375 -13.08 -1.60 11.90
N THR A 376 -13.23 -1.56 10.57
CA THR A 376 -13.98 -2.58 9.82
C THR A 376 -13.23 -3.91 9.82
N MET A 377 -11.91 -3.89 9.64
CA MET A 377 -11.10 -5.11 9.71
C MET A 377 -11.13 -5.74 11.11
N ALA A 378 -10.95 -4.95 12.17
CA ALA A 378 -11.07 -5.49 13.54
C ALA A 378 -12.46 -6.07 13.84
N TYR A 379 -13.52 -5.48 13.26
CA TYR A 379 -14.89 -5.99 13.41
C TYR A 379 -15.10 -7.30 12.66
N ILE A 380 -14.55 -7.40 11.46
CA ILE A 380 -14.54 -8.62 10.66
C ILE A 380 -13.82 -9.75 11.39
N ASP A 381 -12.64 -9.48 11.97
CA ASP A 381 -11.88 -10.49 12.72
C ASP A 381 -12.67 -11.00 13.93
N ALA A 382 -13.34 -10.10 14.66
CA ALA A 382 -14.23 -10.48 15.76
C ALA A 382 -15.44 -11.31 15.29
N LEU A 383 -16.03 -10.98 14.13
CA LEU A 383 -17.11 -11.79 13.53
C LEU A 383 -16.62 -13.19 13.13
N GLN A 384 -15.42 -13.30 12.56
CA GLN A 384 -14.84 -14.59 12.21
C GLN A 384 -14.58 -15.45 13.47
N GLU A 385 -14.02 -14.86 14.52
CA GLU A 385 -13.75 -15.58 15.78
C GLU A 385 -15.04 -16.03 16.49
N SER A 386 -16.10 -15.22 16.43
CA SER A 386 -17.45 -15.62 16.88
C SER A 386 -18.17 -16.60 15.94
N ARG A 387 -17.52 -17.01 14.84
CA ARG A 387 -18.07 -17.90 13.79
C ARG A 387 -19.26 -17.33 13.03
N ALA A 388 -19.47 -16.02 13.07
CA ALA A 388 -20.47 -15.30 12.28
C ALA A 388 -19.98 -15.09 10.82
N TYR A 389 -19.59 -16.17 10.15
CA TYR A 389 -18.90 -16.11 8.86
C TYR A 389 -19.71 -15.44 7.75
N THR A 390 -21.04 -15.63 7.72
CA THR A 390 -21.89 -14.97 6.73
C THR A 390 -21.86 -13.45 6.90
N GLU A 391 -22.00 -12.96 8.13
CA GLU A 391 -21.99 -11.52 8.42
C GLU A 391 -20.59 -10.91 8.18
N ALA A 392 -19.52 -11.63 8.55
CA ALA A 392 -18.15 -11.25 8.24
C ALA A 392 -17.94 -11.09 6.73
N ALA A 393 -18.37 -12.08 5.95
CA ALA A 393 -18.20 -12.08 4.50
C ALA A 393 -19.05 -11.01 3.79
N GLU A 394 -20.28 -10.76 4.24
CA GLU A 394 -21.10 -9.66 3.72
C GLU A 394 -20.49 -8.28 4.05
N THR A 395 -19.89 -8.14 5.22
CA THR A 395 -19.19 -6.92 5.62
C THR A 395 -17.94 -6.69 4.77
N MET A 396 -17.12 -7.72 4.58
CA MET A 396 -15.98 -7.71 3.66
C MET A 396 -16.41 -7.39 2.22
N GLU A 397 -17.51 -7.97 1.71
CA GLU A 397 -18.00 -7.72 0.34
C GLU A 397 -18.44 -6.26 0.11
N ARG A 398 -18.98 -5.60 1.15
CA ARG A 398 -19.21 -4.14 1.11
C ARG A 398 -17.89 -3.37 1.15
N HIS A 399 -16.94 -3.81 1.98
CA HIS A 399 -15.64 -3.15 2.13
C HIS A 399 -14.78 -3.20 0.87
N THR A 400 -14.85 -4.30 0.11
CA THR A 400 -14.14 -4.43 -1.17
C THR A 400 -14.64 -3.47 -2.25
N GLN A 401 -15.85 -2.90 -2.13
CA GLN A 401 -16.31 -1.84 -3.04
C GLN A 401 -15.50 -0.55 -2.88
N ILE A 402 -14.96 -0.32 -1.69
CA ILE A 402 -14.15 0.86 -1.36
C ILE A 402 -12.66 0.55 -1.56
N ARG A 403 -12.24 -0.68 -1.21
CA ARG A 403 -10.86 -1.14 -1.31
C ARG A 403 -10.71 -2.26 -2.35
N ASN A 404 -11.14 -1.99 -3.57
CA ASN A 404 -11.14 -2.98 -4.65
C ASN A 404 -9.73 -3.47 -5.06
N ASN A 405 -8.69 -2.69 -4.76
CA ASN A 405 -7.28 -3.01 -5.06
C ASN A 405 -6.56 -3.78 -3.93
N ASP A 406 -7.25 -4.06 -2.82
CA ASP A 406 -6.70 -4.81 -1.68
C ASP A 406 -6.81 -6.31 -1.91
N HIS A 407 -5.72 -6.91 -2.40
CA HIS A 407 -5.66 -8.34 -2.68
C HIS A 407 -5.83 -9.22 -1.42
N ASN A 408 -5.38 -8.75 -0.24
CA ASN A 408 -5.49 -9.52 0.99
C ASN A 408 -6.94 -9.59 1.44
N LEU A 409 -7.68 -8.48 1.33
CA LEU A 409 -9.12 -8.45 1.61
C LEU A 409 -9.91 -9.42 0.72
N TRP A 410 -9.61 -9.48 -0.59
CA TRP A 410 -10.26 -10.44 -1.50
C TRP A 410 -9.92 -11.90 -1.17
N PHE A 411 -8.68 -12.18 -0.77
CA PHE A 411 -8.28 -13.50 -0.31
C PHE A 411 -9.04 -13.91 0.95
N GLN A 412 -9.06 -13.04 1.96
CA GLN A 412 -9.80 -13.28 3.21
C GLN A 412 -11.31 -13.44 2.96
N LEU A 413 -11.89 -12.65 2.05
CA LEU A 413 -13.29 -12.78 1.64
C LEU A 413 -13.59 -14.15 1.05
N ALA A 414 -12.72 -14.67 0.18
CA ALA A 414 -12.88 -16.01 -0.38
C ALA A 414 -12.86 -17.09 0.71
N GLU A 415 -11.91 -17.03 1.63
CA GLU A 415 -11.81 -18.01 2.72
C GLU A 415 -13.02 -17.93 3.67
N THR A 416 -13.48 -16.71 3.96
CA THR A 416 -14.66 -16.48 4.82
C THR A 416 -15.94 -16.99 4.17
N TRP A 417 -16.15 -16.76 2.87
CA TRP A 417 -17.27 -17.37 2.15
C TRP A 417 -17.20 -18.90 2.14
N GLY A 418 -15.99 -19.46 2.17
CA GLY A 418 -15.77 -20.90 2.29
C GLY A 418 -16.28 -21.43 3.64
N GLN A 419 -15.95 -20.73 4.72
CA GLN A 419 -16.45 -21.05 6.07
C GLN A 419 -17.97 -20.84 6.19
N ALA A 420 -18.52 -19.84 5.50
CA ALA A 420 -19.96 -19.61 5.43
C ALA A 420 -20.71 -20.60 4.51
N GLY A 421 -19.99 -21.43 3.74
CA GLY A 421 -20.56 -22.42 2.83
C GLY A 421 -21.07 -21.88 1.49
N ASN A 422 -20.79 -20.61 1.15
CA ASN A 422 -21.22 -20.03 -0.13
C ASN A 422 -20.16 -20.22 -1.22
N ILE A 423 -20.13 -21.42 -1.81
CA ILE A 423 -19.09 -21.84 -2.76
C ILE A 423 -19.03 -20.96 -4.03
N SER A 424 -20.17 -20.47 -4.51
CA SER A 424 -20.16 -19.55 -5.67
C SER A 424 -19.40 -18.27 -5.34
N LYS A 425 -19.72 -17.63 -4.21
CA LYS A 425 -19.03 -16.41 -3.79
C LYS A 425 -17.55 -16.63 -3.48
N VAL A 426 -17.14 -17.82 -3.01
CA VAL A 426 -15.71 -18.20 -2.91
C VAL A 426 -15.03 -18.03 -4.27
N HIS A 427 -15.59 -18.62 -5.31
CA HIS A 427 -15.03 -18.54 -6.65
C HIS A 427 -15.03 -17.10 -7.20
N GLN A 428 -16.06 -16.31 -6.93
CA GLN A 428 -16.10 -14.91 -7.33
C GLN A 428 -15.02 -14.06 -6.65
N ALA A 429 -14.83 -14.21 -5.34
CA ALA A 429 -13.79 -13.51 -4.59
C ALA A 429 -12.38 -13.96 -4.99
N ARG A 430 -12.17 -15.27 -5.22
CA ARG A 430 -10.89 -15.78 -5.75
C ARG A 430 -10.58 -15.25 -7.14
N ALA A 431 -11.59 -15.01 -7.97
CA ALA A 431 -11.38 -14.41 -9.27
C ALA A 431 -10.79 -12.99 -9.15
N GLU A 432 -11.33 -12.16 -8.26
CA GLU A 432 -10.79 -10.80 -8.00
C GLU A 432 -9.37 -10.85 -7.45
N TYR A 433 -9.13 -11.74 -6.50
CA TYR A 433 -7.78 -11.99 -5.98
C TYR A 433 -6.79 -12.32 -7.10
N PHE A 434 -7.13 -13.25 -8.01
CA PHE A 434 -6.26 -13.61 -9.12
C PHE A 434 -6.10 -12.50 -10.17
N ILE A 435 -7.12 -11.65 -10.38
CA ILE A 435 -7.02 -10.46 -11.25
C ILE A 435 -5.97 -9.49 -10.67
N LEU A 436 -5.99 -9.24 -9.37
CA LEU A 436 -5.02 -8.37 -8.70
C LEU A 436 -3.59 -8.94 -8.66
N LEU A 437 -3.46 -10.26 -8.84
CA LEU A 437 -2.19 -10.94 -9.05
C LEU A 437 -1.81 -11.06 -10.54
N GLN A 438 -2.58 -10.49 -11.46
CA GLN A 438 -2.37 -10.62 -12.91
C GLN A 438 -2.35 -12.09 -13.38
N ASP A 439 -2.96 -13.02 -12.62
CA ASP A 439 -3.17 -14.41 -13.01
C ASP A 439 -4.56 -14.57 -13.64
N PHE A 440 -4.72 -13.96 -14.81
CA PHE A 440 -5.98 -13.91 -15.53
C PHE A 440 -6.48 -15.31 -15.94
N ARG A 441 -5.58 -16.28 -16.10
CA ARG A 441 -5.94 -17.67 -16.41
C ARG A 441 -6.73 -18.27 -15.24
N ARG A 442 -6.17 -18.20 -14.02
CA ARG A 442 -6.86 -18.71 -12.82
C ARG A 442 -8.11 -17.89 -12.52
N ALA A 443 -8.07 -16.57 -12.68
CA ALA A 443 -9.24 -15.73 -12.49
C ALA A 443 -10.43 -16.17 -13.36
N ARG A 444 -10.18 -16.39 -14.66
CA ARG A 444 -11.18 -16.88 -15.60
C ARG A 444 -11.71 -18.26 -15.22
N GLU A 445 -10.86 -19.18 -14.79
CA GLU A 445 -11.27 -20.50 -14.31
C GLU A 445 -12.21 -20.40 -13.10
N GLN A 446 -11.88 -19.56 -12.12
CA GLN A 446 -12.74 -19.31 -10.96
C GLN A 446 -14.10 -18.74 -11.38
N LEU A 447 -14.14 -17.74 -12.27
CA LEU A 447 -15.41 -17.18 -12.76
C LEU A 447 -16.28 -18.22 -13.49
N ARG A 448 -15.66 -19.14 -14.25
CA ARG A 448 -16.39 -20.24 -14.91
C ARG A 448 -16.96 -21.23 -13.91
N PHE A 449 -16.28 -21.49 -12.79
CA PHE A 449 -16.83 -22.31 -11.71
C PHE A 449 -18.03 -21.61 -11.05
N ALA A 450 -17.90 -20.32 -10.71
CA ALA A 450 -19.01 -19.53 -10.16
C ALA A 450 -20.22 -19.56 -11.10
N LEU A 451 -20.03 -19.27 -12.39
CA LEU A 451 -21.11 -19.28 -13.38
C LEU A 451 -21.81 -20.64 -13.48
N ARG A 452 -21.06 -21.75 -13.44
CA ARG A 452 -21.65 -23.10 -13.48
C ARG A 452 -22.52 -23.38 -12.26
N ILE A 453 -22.08 -22.95 -11.07
CA ILE A 453 -22.83 -23.11 -9.82
C ILE A 453 -24.12 -22.27 -9.87
N GLU A 454 -24.02 -20.99 -10.23
CA GLU A 454 -25.16 -20.08 -10.31
C GLU A 454 -26.22 -20.56 -11.33
N THR A 455 -25.79 -20.96 -12.53
CA THR A 455 -26.70 -21.53 -13.54
C THR A 455 -27.34 -22.83 -13.07
N GLY A 456 -26.59 -23.69 -12.38
CA GLY A 456 -27.13 -24.93 -11.81
C GLY A 456 -28.16 -24.70 -10.71
N ASN A 457 -28.01 -23.60 -9.95
CA ASN A 457 -28.92 -23.21 -8.86
C ASN A 457 -30.12 -22.38 -9.35
N GLY A 458 -30.20 -22.05 -10.64
CA GLY A 458 -31.28 -21.23 -11.20
C GLY A 458 -31.17 -19.75 -10.82
N ALA A 459 -29.96 -19.20 -10.77
CA ALA A 459 -29.70 -17.80 -10.44
C ALA A 459 -30.48 -16.82 -11.33
N ALA A 460 -30.65 -15.59 -10.83
CA ALA A 460 -31.28 -14.52 -11.58
C ALA A 460 -30.49 -14.23 -12.88
N PRO A 461 -31.17 -13.95 -14.01
CA PRO A 461 -30.49 -13.65 -15.29
C PRO A 461 -29.45 -12.53 -15.21
N ALA A 462 -29.62 -11.58 -14.29
CA ALA A 462 -28.68 -10.50 -14.04
C ALA A 462 -27.33 -10.99 -13.49
N GLU A 463 -27.34 -11.97 -12.59
CA GLU A 463 -26.10 -12.51 -11.98
C GLU A 463 -25.30 -13.31 -12.99
N GLU A 464 -25.98 -14.15 -13.79
CA GLU A 464 -25.32 -14.84 -14.90
C GLU A 464 -24.73 -13.88 -15.92
N ALA A 465 -25.46 -12.82 -16.27
CA ALA A 465 -24.99 -11.81 -17.21
C ALA A 465 -23.74 -11.08 -16.68
N ARG A 466 -23.71 -10.75 -15.38
CA ARG A 466 -22.57 -10.14 -14.70
C ARG A 466 -21.34 -11.04 -14.77
N LEU A 467 -21.48 -12.32 -14.41
CA LEU A 467 -20.37 -13.29 -14.46
C LEU A 467 -19.87 -13.50 -15.90
N ARG A 468 -20.78 -13.61 -16.88
CA ARG A 468 -20.41 -13.74 -18.30
C ARG A 468 -19.69 -12.50 -18.82
N GLN A 469 -20.10 -11.29 -18.43
CA GLN A 469 -19.41 -10.07 -18.80
C GLN A 469 -17.99 -10.07 -18.24
N LYS A 470 -17.86 -10.36 -16.94
CA LYS A 470 -16.55 -10.38 -16.29
C LYS A 470 -15.59 -11.42 -16.88
N ILE A 471 -16.10 -12.58 -17.30
CA ILE A 471 -15.30 -13.57 -18.05
C ILE A 471 -14.80 -12.98 -19.36
N ARG A 472 -15.65 -12.26 -20.11
CA ARG A 472 -15.24 -11.60 -21.37
C ARG A 472 -14.18 -10.54 -21.13
N ASP A 473 -14.34 -9.73 -20.08
CA ASP A 473 -13.38 -8.68 -19.73
C ASP A 473 -12.00 -9.28 -19.44
N VAL A 474 -11.95 -10.36 -18.66
CA VAL A 474 -10.68 -11.09 -18.39
C VAL A 474 -10.11 -11.73 -19.66
N GLU A 475 -10.95 -12.25 -20.57
CA GLU A 475 -10.51 -12.82 -21.85
C GLU A 475 -10.02 -11.76 -22.84
N GLU A 476 -10.51 -10.52 -22.76
CA GLU A 476 -10.00 -9.39 -23.52
C GLU A 476 -8.61 -8.97 -23.03
N ILE A 477 -8.43 -8.80 -21.71
CA ILE A 477 -7.13 -8.50 -21.12
C ILE A 477 -6.08 -9.56 -21.50
N VAL A 478 -6.43 -10.85 -21.47
CA VAL A 478 -5.50 -11.92 -21.87
C VAL A 478 -5.09 -11.82 -23.34
N ARG A 479 -6.01 -11.41 -24.24
CA ARG A 479 -5.71 -11.24 -25.67
C ARG A 479 -4.77 -10.06 -25.89
N GLU A 480 -5.05 -8.92 -25.26
CA GLU A 480 -4.17 -7.75 -25.29
C GLU A 480 -2.77 -8.08 -24.79
N PHE A 481 -2.66 -8.84 -23.70
CA PHE A 481 -1.37 -9.24 -23.13
C PHE A 481 -0.57 -10.19 -24.03
N ASN A 482 -1.24 -11.03 -24.81
CA ASN A 482 -0.59 -11.96 -25.75
C ASN A 482 -0.30 -11.32 -27.12
N GLY A 483 -0.84 -10.11 -27.39
CA GLY A 483 -0.71 -9.42 -28.67
C GLY A 483 -1.56 -10.00 -29.80
N ASP A 484 -2.69 -10.63 -29.46
CA ASP A 484 -3.64 -11.30 -30.38
C ASP A 484 -4.80 -10.42 -30.85
#